data_AF-A0A3D0D1S5-F1
#
_entry.id   AF-A0A3D0D1S5-F1
#
_cell.length_a   1.000
_cell.length_b   1.000
_cell.length_c   1.000
_cell.angle_alpha   90.00
_cell.angle_beta   90.00
_cell.angle_gamma   90.00
#
_symmetry.space_group_name_H-M   'P 1'
#
loop_
_entity.id
_entity.type
_entity.pdbx_description
1 polymer ?
#
loop_
_entity_poly.entity_id
_entity_poly.type
_entity_poly.pdbx_seq_one_letter_code
_entity_poly.pdbx_strand_id
1 'polypeptide(L)'
;MRSSPRVTVWNEYVNERTKPEVAKIYPKGMHEAIAQHLRSEGLAVRTATLDQPEHGLADDVLAETDVLIWLGHTAHDKVKDEIVDKVHRRILNGMGLIPLHSSHHSKIFRKLMGTSGDLKWREADERERIWVVAPGHPIVAGLPPYFEIPAEEMYGEYFDIPAPDKLVLISWFQGGEVFRSGCCFYRGRGKVFYFRPGHETYPTYYQPEVLRVIANAVHWSAPVAGPEIGHAWQAPLEQLQHETTS
;
A
#
# COMPACT_ATOMS: atom_id res chain seq x y z
N MET A 1 10.30 24.31 -2.02
CA MET A 1 10.57 22.90 -1.66
C MET A 1 9.25 22.27 -1.28
N ARG A 2 8.85 21.13 -1.87
CA ARG A 2 7.71 20.38 -1.32
C ARG A 2 8.14 19.84 0.05
N SER A 3 7.32 20.04 1.07
CA SER A 3 7.54 19.46 2.39
C SER A 3 7.63 17.93 2.28
N SER A 4 8.44 17.31 3.13
CA SER A 4 8.55 15.84 3.23
C SER A 4 7.15 15.24 3.49
N PRO A 5 6.75 14.13 2.83
CA PRO A 5 5.43 13.53 3.04
C PRO A 5 5.22 13.11 4.50
N ARG A 6 4.02 13.34 5.02
CA ARG A 6 3.57 12.82 6.33
C ARG A 6 2.99 11.43 6.16
N VAL A 7 3.53 10.47 6.89
CA VAL A 7 3.21 9.05 6.74
C VAL A 7 2.51 8.52 7.97
N THR A 8 1.44 7.77 7.77
CA THR A 8 0.85 6.93 8.81
C THR A 8 1.10 5.47 8.46
N VAL A 9 1.76 4.73 9.34
CA VAL A 9 1.95 3.28 9.21
C VAL A 9 0.90 2.59 10.06
N TRP A 10 -0.13 2.07 9.40
CA TRP A 10 -1.20 1.32 10.05
C TRP A 10 -0.86 -0.18 10.05
N ASN A 11 -0.98 -0.82 11.21
CA ASN A 11 -0.78 -2.26 11.35
C ASN A 11 -1.90 -2.87 12.20
N GLU A 12 -2.40 -4.02 11.76
CA GLU A 12 -3.40 -4.79 12.50
C GLU A 12 -2.94 -5.11 13.93
N TYR A 13 -1.64 -5.40 14.11
CA TYR A 13 -0.98 -5.63 15.41
C TYR A 13 -1.62 -6.71 16.29
N VAL A 14 -2.19 -7.74 15.63
CA VAL A 14 -2.76 -8.92 16.30
C VAL A 14 -1.70 -9.99 16.46
N ASN A 15 -1.03 -10.39 15.37
CA ASN A 15 -0.06 -11.49 15.36
C ASN A 15 1.09 -11.24 16.35
N GLU A 16 1.67 -10.04 16.38
CA GLU A 16 2.79 -9.72 17.29
C GLU A 16 2.40 -9.75 18.77
N ARG A 17 1.10 -9.69 19.09
CA ARG A 17 0.58 -9.76 20.46
C ARG A 17 0.16 -11.17 20.88
N THR A 18 -0.19 -12.03 19.92
CA THR A 18 -0.75 -13.36 20.18
C THR A 18 0.20 -14.51 19.87
N LYS A 19 1.19 -14.29 18.98
CA LYS A 19 2.17 -15.28 18.52
C LYS A 19 3.57 -14.95 19.06
N PRO A 20 4.11 -15.68 20.06
CA PRO A 20 5.42 -15.40 20.63
C PRO A 20 6.57 -15.42 19.62
N GLU A 21 6.51 -16.27 18.61
CA GLU A 21 7.49 -16.38 17.52
C GLU A 21 7.54 -15.10 16.67
N VAL A 22 6.39 -14.50 16.39
CA VAL A 22 6.30 -13.22 15.68
C VAL A 22 6.81 -12.08 16.58
N ALA A 23 6.43 -12.08 17.86
CA ALA A 23 6.88 -11.08 18.83
C ALA A 23 8.41 -11.07 19.02
N LYS A 24 9.09 -12.23 18.85
CA LYS A 24 10.56 -12.30 18.86
C LYS A 24 11.20 -11.52 17.72
N ILE A 25 10.56 -11.48 16.55
CA ILE A 25 11.03 -10.76 15.37
C ILE A 25 10.62 -9.29 15.44
N TYR A 26 9.36 -9.04 15.78
CA TYR A 26 8.75 -7.71 15.81
C TYR A 26 8.24 -7.38 17.23
N PRO A 27 9.13 -7.16 18.22
CA PRO A 27 8.74 -6.96 19.61
C PRO A 27 7.94 -5.67 19.86
N LYS A 28 7.98 -4.73 18.92
CA LYS A 28 7.19 -3.48 18.93
C LYS A 28 6.17 -3.43 17.77
N GLY A 29 5.97 -4.55 17.08
CA GLY A 29 5.14 -4.64 15.88
C GLY A 29 5.84 -4.24 14.58
N MET A 30 5.34 -4.77 13.46
CA MET A 30 5.88 -4.53 12.11
C MET A 30 5.79 -3.05 11.71
N HIS A 31 4.72 -2.36 12.12
CA HIS A 31 4.57 -0.92 11.92
C HIS A 31 5.76 -0.12 12.45
N GLU A 32 6.30 -0.50 13.60
CA GLU A 32 7.40 0.24 14.21
C GLU A 32 8.74 -0.08 13.53
N ALA A 33 8.95 -1.30 13.04
CA ALA A 33 10.12 -1.63 12.21
C ALA A 33 10.16 -0.76 10.93
N ILE A 34 9.03 -0.64 10.24
CA ILE A 34 8.90 0.23 9.06
C ILE A 34 9.04 1.71 9.45
N ALA A 35 8.33 2.15 10.50
CA ALA A 35 8.32 3.55 10.91
C ALA A 35 9.69 4.04 11.36
N GLN A 36 10.48 3.22 12.06
CA GLN A 36 11.85 3.58 12.46
C GLN A 36 12.74 3.85 11.25
N HIS A 37 12.68 2.99 10.23
CA HIS A 37 13.44 3.20 9.00
C HIS A 37 13.02 4.51 8.31
N LEU A 38 11.72 4.70 8.10
CA LEU A 38 11.20 5.91 7.45
C LEU A 38 11.55 7.19 8.23
N ARG A 39 11.51 7.17 9.57
CA ARG A 39 11.97 8.29 10.42
C ARG A 39 13.46 8.55 10.25
N SER A 40 14.29 7.51 10.14
CA SER A 40 15.72 7.66 9.91
C SER A 40 16.06 8.28 8.55
N GLU A 41 15.17 8.13 7.55
CA GLU A 41 15.24 8.82 6.24
C GLU A 41 14.65 10.25 6.28
N GLY A 42 14.27 10.76 7.46
CA GLY A 42 13.77 12.12 7.66
C GLY A 42 12.30 12.35 7.32
N LEU A 43 11.50 11.28 7.20
CA LEU A 43 10.05 11.39 7.03
C LEU A 43 9.35 11.68 8.38
N ALA A 44 8.25 12.43 8.32
CA ALA A 44 7.36 12.61 9.47
C ALA A 44 6.42 11.39 9.55
N VAL A 45 6.64 10.50 10.52
CA VAL A 45 5.93 9.21 10.59
C VAL A 45 5.22 8.99 11.92
N ARG A 46 3.93 8.70 11.85
CA ARG A 46 3.11 8.18 12.95
C ARG A 46 2.70 6.73 12.69
N THR A 47 2.28 6.05 13.75
CA THR A 47 1.76 4.68 13.67
C THR A 47 0.33 4.63 14.18
N ALA A 48 -0.45 3.68 13.68
CA ALA A 48 -1.82 3.43 14.11
C ALA A 48 -2.08 1.92 14.13
N THR A 49 -2.98 1.47 15.01
CA THR A 49 -3.29 0.04 15.17
C THR A 49 -4.79 -0.22 15.27
N LEU A 50 -5.20 -1.46 14.99
CA LEU A 50 -6.61 -1.88 14.96
C LEU A 50 -7.35 -1.60 16.29
N ASP A 51 -6.68 -1.77 17.42
CA ASP A 51 -7.25 -1.67 18.77
C ASP A 51 -7.38 -0.23 19.30
N GLN A 52 -6.78 0.75 18.63
CA GLN A 52 -6.94 2.16 18.96
C GLN A 52 -8.36 2.64 18.64
N PRO A 53 -8.86 3.70 19.31
CA PRO A 53 -10.11 4.36 18.94
C PRO A 53 -10.12 4.72 17.45
N GLU A 54 -11.21 4.43 16.75
CA GLU A 54 -11.33 4.59 15.29
C GLU A 54 -10.19 3.91 14.49
N HIS A 55 -9.60 2.85 15.06
CA HIS A 55 -8.42 2.17 14.53
C HIS A 55 -7.20 3.09 14.35
N GLY A 56 -7.13 4.18 15.13
CA GLY A 56 -6.11 5.22 15.02
C GLY A 56 -6.25 6.10 13.78
N LEU A 57 -7.39 6.04 13.08
CA LEU A 57 -7.65 6.74 11.82
C LEU A 57 -8.81 7.74 11.94
N ALA A 58 -8.79 8.52 13.02
CA ALA A 58 -9.70 9.66 13.19
C ALA A 58 -9.50 10.70 12.07
N ASP A 59 -10.48 11.60 11.89
CA ASP A 59 -10.52 12.51 10.75
C ASP A 59 -9.33 13.49 10.72
N ASP A 60 -8.86 13.94 11.88
CA ASP A 60 -7.67 14.78 12.04
C ASP A 60 -6.38 14.03 11.65
N VAL A 61 -6.25 12.77 12.07
CA VAL A 61 -5.12 11.90 11.68
C VAL A 61 -5.08 11.73 10.17
N LEU A 62 -6.22 11.44 9.54
CA LEU A 62 -6.33 11.27 8.09
C LEU A 62 -6.14 12.59 7.32
N ALA A 63 -6.57 13.72 7.88
CA ALA A 63 -6.33 15.05 7.31
C ALA A 63 -4.83 15.38 7.26
N GLU A 64 -4.09 14.88 8.25
CA GLU A 64 -2.65 15.05 8.37
C GLU A 64 -1.80 13.91 7.78
N THR A 65 -2.44 12.95 7.12
CA THR A 65 -1.76 11.84 6.44
C THR A 65 -1.68 12.14 4.94
N ASP A 66 -0.46 12.19 4.41
CA ASP A 66 -0.23 12.31 2.97
C ASP A 66 -0.15 10.91 2.33
N VAL A 67 0.46 9.95 3.02
CA VAL A 67 0.56 8.54 2.60
C VAL A 67 0.21 7.61 3.75
N LEU A 68 -0.71 6.68 3.51
CA LEU A 68 -1.07 5.62 4.43
C LEU A 68 -0.42 4.30 4.00
N ILE A 69 0.41 3.72 4.87
CA ILE A 69 0.89 2.34 4.72
C ILE A 69 -0.05 1.44 5.52
N TRP A 70 -0.43 0.29 4.94
CA TRP A 70 -1.41 -0.62 5.54
C TRP A 70 -0.87 -2.05 5.60
N LEU A 71 -0.77 -2.61 6.82
CA LEU A 71 -0.56 -4.03 7.09
C LEU A 71 -1.76 -4.61 7.84
N GLY A 72 -2.34 -5.69 7.34
CA GLY A 72 -3.23 -6.55 8.12
C GLY A 72 -3.29 -7.95 7.55
N HIS A 73 -3.85 -8.90 8.30
CA HIS A 73 -3.86 -10.31 7.92
C HIS A 73 -5.12 -11.02 8.44
N THR A 74 -5.23 -11.18 9.76
CA THR A 74 -6.18 -12.11 10.39
C THR A 74 -7.50 -11.47 10.83
N ALA A 75 -7.55 -10.14 10.89
CA ALA A 75 -8.66 -9.38 11.46
C ALA A 75 -9.16 -8.30 10.49
N HIS A 76 -9.06 -8.55 9.18
CA HIS A 76 -9.60 -7.66 8.15
C HIS A 76 -11.09 -7.35 8.32
N ASP A 77 -11.87 -8.31 8.84
CA ASP A 77 -13.30 -8.16 9.12
C ASP A 77 -13.57 -7.15 10.26
N LYS A 78 -12.61 -6.98 11.19
CA LYS A 78 -12.73 -6.11 12.38
C LYS A 78 -12.57 -4.63 12.07
N VAL A 79 -12.00 -4.27 10.91
CA VAL A 79 -11.93 -2.87 10.48
C VAL A 79 -13.35 -2.41 10.14
N LYS A 80 -13.87 -1.40 10.84
CA LYS A 80 -15.23 -0.91 10.64
C LYS A 80 -15.38 -0.29 9.24
N ASP A 81 -16.53 -0.53 8.61
CA ASP A 81 -16.80 -0.04 7.25
C ASP A 81 -16.79 1.49 7.16
N GLU A 82 -17.20 2.18 8.23
CA GLU A 82 -17.13 3.64 8.32
C GLU A 82 -15.68 4.16 8.18
N ILE A 83 -14.70 3.46 8.75
CA ILE A 83 -13.27 3.80 8.66
C ILE A 83 -12.76 3.49 7.25
N VAL A 84 -13.17 2.36 6.68
CA VAL A 84 -12.86 2.01 5.28
C VAL A 84 -13.36 3.10 4.33
N ASP A 85 -14.58 3.58 4.51
CA ASP A 85 -15.18 4.63 3.68
C ASP A 85 -14.48 5.99 3.84
N LYS A 86 -14.09 6.35 5.07
CA LYS A 86 -13.26 7.55 5.33
C LYS A 86 -11.94 7.46 4.57
N VAL A 87 -11.20 6.37 4.73
CA VAL A 87 -9.91 6.14 4.06
C VAL A 87 -10.08 6.14 2.54
N HIS A 88 -11.10 5.46 2.02
CA HIS A 88 -11.42 5.41 0.60
C HIS A 88 -11.62 6.82 0.01
N ARG A 89 -12.44 7.66 0.66
CA ARG A 89 -12.64 9.06 0.23
C ARG A 89 -11.34 9.86 0.24
N ARG A 90 -10.50 9.71 1.27
CA ARG A 90 -9.20 10.39 1.35
C ARG A 90 -8.27 9.99 0.21
N ILE A 91 -8.24 8.70 -0.14
CA ILE A 91 -7.45 8.19 -1.27
C ILE A 91 -7.95 8.78 -2.58
N LEU A 92 -9.26 8.74 -2.85
CA LEU A 92 -9.82 9.35 -4.07
C LEU A 92 -9.50 10.85 -4.18
N ASN A 93 -9.39 11.53 -3.05
CA ASN A 93 -9.03 12.95 -2.95
C ASN A 93 -7.51 13.23 -2.95
N GLY A 94 -6.66 12.20 -3.05
CA GLY A 94 -5.23 12.35 -3.33
C GLY A 94 -4.29 11.76 -2.30
N MET A 95 -4.78 11.25 -1.16
CA MET A 95 -3.93 10.54 -0.20
C MET A 95 -3.35 9.28 -0.85
N GLY A 96 -2.04 9.04 -0.67
CA GLY A 96 -1.39 7.82 -1.14
C GLY A 96 -1.76 6.61 -0.28
N LEU A 97 -1.76 5.42 -0.87
CA LEU A 97 -1.93 4.15 -0.15
C LEU A 97 -0.84 3.16 -0.54
N ILE A 98 -0.26 2.48 0.44
CA ILE A 98 0.70 1.38 0.24
C ILE A 98 0.20 0.17 1.04
N PRO A 99 -0.64 -0.70 0.44
CA PRO A 99 -1.00 -1.98 1.04
C PRO A 99 0.18 -2.95 0.92
N LEU A 100 0.51 -3.58 2.04
CA LEU A 100 1.64 -4.51 2.12
C LEU A 100 1.14 -5.94 2.36
N HIS A 101 1.75 -6.88 1.65
CA HIS A 101 1.60 -8.31 1.86
C HIS A 101 0.13 -8.78 1.91
N SER A 102 -0.30 -9.39 3.01
CA SER A 102 -1.64 -9.92 3.27
C SER A 102 -2.76 -8.87 3.21
N SER A 103 -2.40 -7.59 3.16
CA SER A 103 -3.34 -6.48 2.92
C SER A 103 -4.03 -6.53 1.55
N HIS A 104 -3.65 -7.46 0.66
CA HIS A 104 -4.44 -7.79 -0.54
C HIS A 104 -5.88 -8.21 -0.20
N HIS A 105 -6.14 -8.74 1.00
CA HIS A 105 -7.50 -9.06 1.47
C HIS A 105 -8.14 -7.96 2.33
N SER A 106 -7.43 -6.86 2.61
CA SER A 106 -7.98 -5.74 3.38
C SER A 106 -9.24 -5.16 2.69
N LYS A 107 -10.21 -4.76 3.50
CA LYS A 107 -11.46 -4.14 2.99
C LYS A 107 -11.17 -2.95 2.09
N ILE A 108 -10.19 -2.11 2.45
CA ILE A 108 -9.83 -0.92 1.67
C ILE A 108 -9.20 -1.28 0.32
N PHE A 109 -8.30 -2.26 0.26
CA PHE A 109 -7.70 -2.66 -1.01
C PHE A 109 -8.74 -3.28 -1.95
N ARG A 110 -9.55 -4.22 -1.46
CA ARG A 110 -10.64 -4.84 -2.25
C ARG A 110 -11.65 -3.81 -2.74
N LYS A 111 -12.04 -2.83 -1.91
CA LYS A 111 -12.93 -1.74 -2.30
C LYS A 111 -12.36 -0.90 -3.44
N LEU A 112 -11.05 -0.61 -3.42
CA LEU A 112 -10.38 0.14 -4.49
C LEU A 112 -10.19 -0.69 -5.77
N MET A 113 -9.93 -2.00 -5.63
CA MET A 113 -9.67 -2.88 -6.77
C MET A 113 -10.96 -3.32 -7.47
N GLY A 114 -12.07 -3.45 -6.74
CA GLY A 114 -13.33 -3.96 -7.28
C GLY A 114 -13.33 -5.46 -7.57
N THR A 115 -12.35 -6.19 -7.03
CA THR A 115 -12.12 -7.63 -7.22
C THR A 115 -11.95 -8.34 -5.88
N SER A 116 -11.81 -9.67 -5.88
CA SER A 116 -11.67 -10.44 -4.64
C SER A 116 -10.33 -10.18 -3.93
N GLY A 117 -9.26 -9.90 -4.70
CA GLY A 117 -7.90 -9.88 -4.19
C GLY A 117 -7.36 -11.27 -3.87
N ASP A 118 -8.06 -12.35 -4.24
CA ASP A 118 -7.61 -13.72 -3.99
C ASP A 118 -6.37 -14.10 -4.82
N LEU A 119 -5.62 -15.05 -4.30
CA LEU A 119 -4.37 -15.55 -4.86
C LEU A 119 -4.09 -16.97 -4.39
N LYS A 120 -3.11 -17.65 -5.01
CA LYS A 120 -2.54 -18.89 -4.46
C LYS A 120 -1.50 -18.53 -3.42
N TRP A 121 -1.36 -19.34 -2.36
CA TRP A 121 -0.36 -19.08 -1.33
C TRP A 121 0.24 -20.38 -0.76
N ARG A 122 1.43 -20.26 -0.16
CA ARG A 122 2.10 -21.34 0.59
C ARG A 122 3.15 -20.76 1.53
N GLU A 123 3.10 -21.16 2.80
CA GLU A 123 4.14 -20.88 3.79
C GLU A 123 5.11 -22.08 3.87
N ALA A 124 6.31 -21.94 3.32
CA ALA A 124 7.28 -23.04 3.20
C ALA A 124 8.76 -22.59 3.27
N ASP A 125 9.03 -21.46 3.94
CA ASP A 125 10.38 -20.88 4.11
C ASP A 125 11.15 -20.74 2.80
N GLU A 126 10.44 -20.45 1.72
CA GLU A 126 11.01 -20.55 0.39
C GLU A 126 11.62 -19.23 -0.07
N ARG A 127 12.64 -19.32 -0.93
CA ARG A 127 13.29 -18.12 -1.47
C ARG A 127 12.39 -17.41 -2.46
N GLU A 128 12.26 -16.10 -2.28
CA GLU A 128 11.68 -15.19 -3.26
C GLU A 128 12.79 -14.39 -3.96
N ARG A 129 12.74 -14.31 -5.29
CA ARG A 129 13.54 -13.37 -6.08
C ARG A 129 12.63 -12.34 -6.72
N ILE A 130 12.84 -11.07 -6.40
CA ILE A 130 12.02 -9.96 -6.87
C ILE A 130 12.78 -9.24 -7.99
N TRP A 131 12.26 -9.35 -9.21
CA TRP A 131 12.81 -8.73 -10.42
C TRP A 131 12.23 -7.35 -10.66
N VAL A 132 13.10 -6.39 -10.97
CA VAL A 132 12.72 -5.07 -11.44
C VAL A 132 12.33 -5.16 -12.92
N VAL A 133 11.06 -4.88 -13.23
CA VAL A 133 10.54 -4.89 -14.62
C VAL A 133 10.17 -3.49 -15.13
N ALA A 134 10.30 -2.46 -14.29
CA ALA A 134 10.19 -1.06 -14.66
C ALA A 134 11.42 -0.27 -14.18
N PRO A 135 12.60 -0.42 -14.82
CA PRO A 135 13.87 0.09 -14.29
C PRO A 135 13.94 1.62 -14.19
N GLY A 136 13.12 2.36 -14.95
CA GLY A 136 13.04 3.83 -14.87
C GLY A 136 12.02 4.34 -13.85
N HIS A 137 11.35 3.47 -13.09
CA HIS A 137 10.30 3.89 -12.16
C HIS A 137 10.90 4.43 -10.85
N PRO A 138 10.37 5.53 -10.26
CA PRO A 138 10.92 6.10 -9.01
C PRO A 138 10.97 5.12 -7.83
N ILE A 139 10.06 4.16 -7.78
CA ILE A 139 9.99 3.14 -6.71
C ILE A 139 11.26 2.27 -6.66
N VAL A 140 11.94 2.06 -7.79
CA VAL A 140 13.12 1.20 -7.87
C VAL A 140 14.44 1.97 -7.85
N ALA A 141 14.39 3.27 -7.56
CA ALA A 141 15.59 4.09 -7.44
C ALA A 141 16.56 3.51 -6.39
N GLY A 142 17.80 3.27 -6.80
CA GLY A 142 18.85 2.72 -5.94
C GLY A 142 18.78 1.20 -5.71
N LEU A 143 17.87 0.48 -6.38
CA LEU A 143 17.81 -0.98 -6.30
C LEU A 143 18.66 -1.66 -7.38
N PRO A 144 19.18 -2.87 -7.11
CA PRO A 144 19.73 -3.74 -8.15
C PRO A 144 18.65 -4.22 -9.14
N PRO A 145 19.03 -4.86 -10.27
CA PRO A 145 18.07 -5.44 -11.22
C PRO A 145 17.10 -6.46 -10.61
N TYR A 146 17.52 -7.11 -9.53
CA TYR A 146 16.69 -7.93 -8.66
C TYR A 146 17.33 -8.02 -7.28
N PHE A 147 16.55 -8.40 -6.27
CA PHE A 147 17.03 -8.78 -4.94
C PHE A 147 16.33 -10.05 -4.46
N GLU A 148 16.90 -10.72 -3.47
CA GLU A 148 16.39 -11.98 -2.94
C GLU A 148 15.97 -11.81 -1.47
N ILE A 149 14.83 -12.40 -1.12
CA ILE A 149 14.41 -12.60 0.27
C ILE A 149 14.65 -14.08 0.57
N PRO A 150 15.53 -14.43 1.54
CA PRO A 150 15.97 -15.81 1.74
C PRO A 150 14.86 -16.81 2.06
N ALA A 151 13.86 -16.38 2.84
CA ALA A 151 12.72 -17.19 3.25
C ALA A 151 11.50 -16.30 3.39
N GLU A 152 10.38 -16.69 2.79
CA GLU A 152 9.15 -15.93 2.79
C GLU A 152 7.94 -16.77 2.35
N GLU A 153 6.72 -16.30 2.65
CA GLU A 153 5.48 -16.86 2.12
C GLU A 153 5.33 -16.62 0.61
N MET A 154 5.08 -17.69 -0.13
CA MET A 154 4.77 -17.61 -1.56
C MET A 154 3.36 -17.11 -1.77
N TYR A 155 3.20 -16.07 -2.61
CA TYR A 155 1.96 -15.79 -3.31
C TYR A 155 2.13 -16.07 -4.80
N GLY A 156 1.10 -16.60 -5.45
CA GLY A 156 1.16 -17.07 -6.83
C GLY A 156 -0.01 -16.59 -7.68
N GLU A 157 0.26 -16.36 -8.96
CA GLU A 157 -0.78 -16.07 -9.96
C GLU A 157 -1.76 -17.26 -10.13
N TYR A 158 -3.03 -17.02 -10.48
CA TYR A 158 -3.68 -15.75 -10.80
C TYR A 158 -4.01 -14.95 -9.53
N PHE A 159 -3.51 -13.71 -9.47
CA PHE A 159 -3.88 -12.72 -8.47
C PHE A 159 -5.06 -11.89 -8.98
N ASP A 160 -6.21 -12.03 -8.32
CA ASP A 160 -7.46 -11.42 -8.76
C ASP A 160 -7.54 -9.92 -8.42
N ILE A 161 -6.80 -9.16 -9.22
CA ILE A 161 -6.74 -7.70 -9.22
C ILE A 161 -6.93 -7.17 -10.64
N PRO A 162 -7.43 -5.94 -10.82
CA PRO A 162 -7.38 -5.29 -12.13
C PRO A 162 -5.94 -5.21 -12.63
N ALA A 163 -5.78 -5.10 -13.95
CA ALA A 163 -4.46 -4.87 -14.53
C ALA A 163 -3.82 -3.62 -13.87
N PRO A 164 -2.59 -3.70 -13.35
CA PRO A 164 -1.91 -2.54 -12.79
C PRO A 164 -1.69 -1.47 -13.86
N ASP A 165 -1.83 -0.20 -13.48
CA ASP A 165 -1.45 0.93 -14.35
C ASP A 165 0.05 0.90 -14.64
N LYS A 166 0.84 0.42 -13.65
CA LYS A 166 2.23 0.04 -13.85
C LYS A 166 2.60 -1.17 -13.01
N LEU A 167 3.09 -2.22 -13.66
CA LEU A 167 3.80 -3.31 -13.01
C LEU A 167 5.28 -2.93 -12.86
N VAL A 168 5.77 -2.93 -11.63
CA VAL A 168 7.12 -2.48 -11.28
C VAL A 168 8.02 -3.65 -10.89
N LEU A 169 7.48 -4.63 -10.18
CA LEU A 169 8.20 -5.78 -9.66
C LEU A 169 7.46 -7.08 -9.97
N ILE A 170 8.21 -8.14 -10.30
CA ILE A 170 7.69 -9.51 -10.45
C ILE A 170 8.52 -10.44 -9.56
N SER A 171 7.84 -11.26 -8.77
CA SER A 171 8.48 -12.29 -7.97
C SER A 171 8.57 -13.61 -8.74
N TRP A 172 9.69 -14.29 -8.57
CA TRP A 172 9.85 -15.71 -8.78
C TRP A 172 9.98 -16.38 -7.41
N PHE A 173 9.33 -17.52 -7.24
CA PHE A 173 9.38 -18.32 -6.03
C PHE A 173 10.03 -19.68 -6.29
N GLN A 174 10.70 -20.21 -5.29
CA GLN A 174 11.43 -21.47 -5.40
C GLN A 174 10.53 -22.66 -5.76
N GLY A 175 9.26 -22.64 -5.34
CA GLY A 175 8.27 -23.65 -5.74
C GLY A 175 7.82 -23.58 -7.21
N GLY A 176 8.24 -22.55 -7.96
CA GLY A 176 7.98 -22.42 -9.39
C GLY A 176 6.92 -21.38 -9.75
N GLU A 177 6.24 -20.81 -8.77
CA GLU A 177 5.25 -19.75 -8.98
C GLU A 177 5.91 -18.41 -9.31
N VAL A 178 5.10 -17.54 -9.92
CA VAL A 178 5.42 -16.13 -10.14
C VAL A 178 4.30 -15.25 -9.60
N PHE A 179 4.60 -13.99 -9.34
CA PHE A 179 3.63 -13.04 -8.81
C PHE A 179 3.91 -11.61 -9.26
N ARG A 180 2.87 -10.87 -9.62
CA ARG A 180 2.95 -9.41 -9.81
C ARG A 180 3.09 -8.71 -8.45
N SER A 181 4.32 -8.62 -7.95
CA SER A 181 4.62 -8.27 -6.56
C SER A 181 4.80 -6.79 -6.26
N GLY A 182 4.86 -5.92 -7.28
CA GLY A 182 4.88 -4.47 -7.13
C GLY A 182 3.97 -3.80 -8.14
N CYS A 183 2.78 -3.38 -7.71
CA CYS A 183 1.70 -2.93 -8.59
C CYS A 183 1.27 -1.51 -8.26
N CYS A 184 1.37 -0.60 -9.23
CA CYS A 184 0.87 0.77 -9.13
C CYS A 184 -0.54 0.88 -9.69
N PHE A 185 -1.39 1.66 -9.02
CA PHE A 185 -2.72 2.03 -9.47
C PHE A 185 -3.01 3.50 -9.21
N TYR A 186 -3.87 4.09 -10.03
CA TYR A 186 -4.49 5.40 -9.81
C TYR A 186 -5.96 5.23 -9.48
N ARG A 187 -6.43 5.91 -8.42
CA ARG A 187 -7.83 5.93 -7.99
C ARG A 187 -8.22 7.35 -7.64
N GLY A 188 -9.04 7.99 -8.47
CA GLY A 188 -9.23 9.44 -8.40
C GLY A 188 -7.88 10.15 -8.52
N ARG A 189 -7.52 10.94 -7.52
CA ARG A 189 -6.21 11.60 -7.42
C ARG A 189 -5.17 10.76 -6.66
N GLY A 190 -5.61 9.71 -5.98
CA GLY A 190 -4.78 8.86 -5.14
C GLY A 190 -3.90 7.95 -5.97
N LYS A 191 -2.70 7.70 -5.44
CA LYS A 191 -1.74 6.74 -5.98
C LYS A 191 -1.63 5.58 -5.00
N VAL A 192 -1.84 4.37 -5.51
CA VAL A 192 -1.78 3.14 -4.72
C VAL A 192 -0.59 2.32 -5.20
N PHE A 193 0.24 1.83 -4.27
CA PHE A 193 1.30 0.88 -4.58
C PHE A 193 1.17 -0.36 -3.70
N TYR A 194 0.69 -1.46 -4.27
CA TYR A 194 0.71 -2.75 -3.60
C TYR A 194 2.11 -3.36 -3.69
N PHE A 195 2.64 -3.82 -2.55
CA PHE A 195 3.94 -4.48 -2.46
C PHE A 195 3.84 -5.78 -1.64
N ARG A 196 4.24 -6.90 -2.24
CA ARG A 196 3.98 -8.25 -1.72
C ARG A 196 4.75 -8.63 -0.43
N PRO A 197 6.04 -8.28 -0.24
CA PRO A 197 6.80 -8.77 0.91
C PRO A 197 6.30 -8.35 2.26
N GLY A 198 6.25 -9.30 3.20
CA GLY A 198 6.01 -8.97 4.60
C GLY A 198 5.26 -9.98 5.45
N HIS A 199 5.40 -11.28 5.24
CA HIS A 199 4.77 -12.26 6.12
C HIS A 199 5.32 -12.18 7.55
N GLU A 200 4.45 -12.33 8.54
CA GLU A 200 4.77 -11.93 9.92
C GLU A 200 5.85 -12.79 10.60
N THR A 201 6.06 -14.03 10.14
CA THR A 201 7.03 -14.98 10.72
C THR A 201 8.45 -14.81 10.19
N TYR A 202 8.69 -13.86 9.26
CA TYR A 202 10.01 -13.57 8.70
C TYR A 202 10.44 -12.13 8.98
N PRO A 203 11.76 -11.86 9.13
CA PRO A 203 12.31 -10.52 9.37
C PRO A 203 12.33 -9.62 8.12
N THR A 204 11.35 -9.77 7.22
CA THR A 204 11.26 -9.11 5.92
C THR A 204 11.34 -7.58 6.01
N TYR A 205 10.74 -6.97 7.04
CA TYR A 205 10.79 -5.50 7.23
C TYR A 205 12.07 -4.99 7.91
N TYR A 206 13.08 -5.84 8.08
CA TYR A 206 14.45 -5.42 8.41
C TYR A 206 15.39 -5.49 7.21
N GLN A 207 14.93 -6.01 6.06
CA GLN A 207 15.74 -6.12 4.87
C GLN A 207 15.91 -4.76 4.16
N PRO A 208 17.14 -4.31 3.85
CA PRO A 208 17.38 -2.97 3.27
C PRO A 208 16.67 -2.71 1.94
N GLU A 209 16.61 -3.68 1.04
CA GLU A 209 15.97 -3.51 -0.27
C GLU A 209 14.45 -3.34 -0.13
N VAL A 210 13.81 -4.12 0.75
CA VAL A 210 12.37 -4.02 1.06
C VAL A 210 12.05 -2.64 1.62
N LEU A 211 12.82 -2.18 2.61
CA LEU A 211 12.65 -0.88 3.23
C LEU A 211 12.89 0.28 2.23
N ARG A 212 13.87 0.16 1.34
CA ARG A 212 14.13 1.13 0.27
C ARG A 212 12.95 1.21 -0.72
N VAL A 213 12.36 0.08 -1.12
CA VAL A 213 11.14 0.06 -1.96
C VAL A 213 10.00 0.82 -1.27
N ILE A 214 9.76 0.56 0.01
CA ILE A 214 8.69 1.22 0.79
C ILE A 214 8.95 2.73 0.87
N ALA A 215 10.18 3.16 1.19
CA ALA A 215 10.55 4.58 1.25
C ALA A 215 10.35 5.28 -0.10
N ASN A 216 10.81 4.66 -1.20
CA ASN A 216 10.62 5.21 -2.54
C ASN A 216 9.12 5.28 -2.92
N ALA A 217 8.34 4.27 -2.53
CA ALA A 217 6.89 4.24 -2.75
C ALA A 217 6.16 5.33 -1.98
N VAL A 218 6.60 5.69 -0.76
CA VAL A 218 6.07 6.85 -0.01
C VAL A 218 6.25 8.12 -0.83
N HIS A 219 7.45 8.37 -1.35
CA HIS A 219 7.69 9.57 -2.15
C HIS A 219 6.90 9.59 -3.47
N TRP A 220 6.79 8.44 -4.14
CA TRP A 220 6.02 8.33 -5.38
C TRP A 220 4.51 8.54 -5.15
N SER A 221 3.97 7.93 -4.09
CA SER A 221 2.54 7.94 -3.77
C SER A 221 2.07 9.26 -3.13
N ALA A 222 2.98 10.13 -2.73
CA ALA A 222 2.65 11.43 -2.15
C ALA A 222 1.68 12.25 -3.04
N PRO A 223 0.72 12.95 -2.42
CA PRO A 223 -0.23 13.80 -3.12
C PRO A 223 0.49 14.85 -3.97
N VAL A 224 -0.08 15.16 -5.13
CA VAL A 224 0.43 16.23 -6.00
C VAL A 224 -0.58 17.37 -6.06
N ALA A 225 -0.05 18.60 -6.10
CA ALA A 225 -0.86 19.76 -6.43
C ALA A 225 -1.40 19.60 -7.84
N GLY A 226 -2.72 19.78 -7.97
CA GLY A 226 -3.46 19.66 -9.22
C GLY A 226 -4.83 20.30 -9.04
N PRO A 227 -5.54 20.65 -10.13
CA PRO A 227 -6.78 21.41 -10.06
C PRO A 227 -7.83 20.68 -9.22
N GLU A 228 -8.61 21.40 -8.42
CA GLU A 228 -9.77 20.79 -7.76
C GLU A 228 -10.79 20.36 -8.82
N ILE A 229 -11.17 19.08 -8.82
CA ILE A 229 -12.14 18.53 -9.76
C ILE A 229 -13.48 18.52 -9.05
N GLY A 230 -14.35 19.47 -9.39
CA GLY A 230 -15.74 19.49 -8.95
C GLY A 230 -16.60 18.60 -9.85
N HIS A 231 -17.50 17.82 -9.24
CA HIS A 231 -18.56 17.11 -9.96
C HIS A 231 -19.89 17.78 -9.63
N ALA A 232 -20.26 18.76 -10.44
CA ALA A 232 -21.50 19.52 -10.30
C ALA A 232 -22.02 19.91 -11.68
N TRP A 233 -23.27 20.34 -11.74
CA TRP A 233 -23.78 21.00 -12.93
C TRP A 233 -22.89 22.21 -13.26
N GLN A 234 -22.55 22.38 -14.53
CA GLN A 234 -21.77 23.51 -15.02
C GLN A 234 -22.60 24.21 -16.09
N ALA A 235 -22.65 25.54 -16.04
CA ALA A 235 -23.14 26.31 -17.16
C ALA A 235 -22.24 26.04 -18.38
N PRO A 236 -22.78 26.07 -19.62
CA PRO A 236 -21.96 26.06 -20.82
C PRO A 236 -20.88 27.14 -20.75
N LEU A 237 -19.64 26.79 -21.09
CA LEU A 237 -18.53 27.74 -21.11
C LEU A 237 -18.62 28.72 -22.29
N GLU A 238 -19.42 28.35 -23.31
CA GLU A 238 -19.65 29.13 -24.52
C GLU A 238 -21.16 29.24 -24.78
N GLN A 239 -21.56 30.29 -25.49
CA GLN A 239 -22.96 30.45 -25.90
C GLN A 239 -23.38 29.30 -26.82
N LEU A 240 -24.45 28.60 -26.45
CA LEU A 240 -25.05 27.57 -27.27
C LEU A 240 -26.01 28.23 -28.26
N GLN A 241 -25.73 28.11 -29.57
CA GLN A 241 -26.69 28.49 -30.60
C GLN A 241 -27.78 27.42 -30.67
N HIS A 242 -29.03 27.79 -30.44
CA HIS A 242 -30.17 26.92 -30.67
C HIS A 242 -30.65 27.13 -32.11
N GLU A 243 -30.38 26.18 -33.01
CA GLU A 243 -31.06 26.15 -34.31
C GLU A 243 -32.55 25.94 -34.06
N THR A 244 -33.33 26.97 -34.33
CA THR A 244 -34.79 26.87 -34.33
C THR A 244 -35.19 26.26 -35.66
N THR A 245 -35.36 24.94 -35.70
CA THR A 245 -36.06 24.31 -36.84
C THR A 245 -37.49 24.85 -36.85
N SER A 246 -37.76 25.72 -37.83
CA SER A 246 -39.08 26.29 -38.13
C SER A 246 -39.98 25.26 -38.81
#